data_AF-A0A3F3H3U6-F1
#
_entry.id   AF-A0A3F3H3U6-F1
#
_cell.length_a   1.000
_cell.length_b   1.000
_cell.length_c   1.000
_cell.angle_alpha   90.00
_cell.angle_beta   90.00
_cell.angle_gamma   90.00
#
_symmetry.space_group_name_H-M   'P 1'
#
loop_
_entity.id
_entity.type
_entity.pdbx_description
1 polymer ?
#
loop_
_entity_poly.entity_id
_entity_poly.type
_entity_poly.pdbx_seq_one_letter_code
_entity_poly.pdbx_strand_id
1 'polypeptide(L)'
;MALTPDEILNHEFTRKGSRAYVAREVDSFLDDVNNDYRTLLADYDKLQQENRQQQKQIEELEGQREQVNESIMFAQSAASRLRSETETEVKSQLTHAQSQAQQIVDEARQKAEAESARLAQENVDLIDEQNRLRQRVDSFRQSFTALIDQQKELLAQDELSQAVELLPASDFSQQVLSESSSYSHVSAEPVGPAGEQASLPTDLKEVPGFAKGPIEAEVESEVVEEKAKQEAEDKEEAADPTVVVFSDNNQENN
;
A
#
# COMPACT_ATOMS: atom_id res chain seq x y z
N MET A 1 -77.97 29.89 -23.96
CA MET A 1 -78.97 30.14 -22.91
C MET A 1 -80.22 30.70 -23.57
N ALA A 2 -81.41 30.38 -23.07
CA ALA A 2 -82.67 30.67 -23.77
C ALA A 2 -83.31 32.02 -23.39
N LEU A 3 -82.97 32.63 -22.23
CA LEU A 3 -83.43 33.94 -21.78
C LEU A 3 -82.35 34.61 -20.91
N THR A 4 -82.18 35.93 -21.01
CA THR A 4 -81.30 36.77 -20.16
C THR A 4 -82.10 37.45 -19.04
N PRO A 5 -81.47 37.90 -17.94
CA PRO A 5 -82.17 38.68 -16.90
C PRO A 5 -82.91 39.89 -17.47
N ASP A 6 -82.33 40.57 -18.46
CA ASP A 6 -82.97 41.75 -19.06
C ASP A 6 -84.14 41.37 -19.97
N GLU A 7 -84.12 40.19 -20.60
CA GLU A 7 -85.26 39.65 -21.35
C GLU A 7 -86.41 39.23 -20.43
N ILE A 8 -86.12 38.76 -19.20
CA ILE A 8 -87.14 38.43 -18.19
C ILE A 8 -87.87 39.69 -17.69
N LEU A 9 -87.12 40.79 -17.48
CA LEU A 9 -87.67 42.09 -17.04
C LEU A 9 -88.54 42.77 -18.09
N ASN A 10 -88.20 42.63 -19.37
CA ASN A 10 -88.91 43.29 -20.47
C ASN A 10 -90.01 42.41 -21.09
N HIS A 11 -90.30 41.24 -20.52
CA HIS A 11 -91.27 40.32 -21.08
C HIS A 11 -92.71 40.72 -20.76
N GLU A 12 -93.49 41.08 -21.79
CA GLU A 12 -94.91 41.45 -21.62
C GLU A 12 -95.85 40.24 -21.73
N PHE A 13 -96.69 40.03 -20.71
CA PHE A 13 -97.73 39.00 -20.76
C PHE A 13 -99.03 39.51 -21.39
N THR A 14 -99.59 38.73 -22.32
CA THR A 14 -100.93 39.01 -22.86
C THR A 14 -102.01 38.66 -21.83
N ARG A 15 -102.85 39.63 -21.44
CA ARG A 15 -103.96 39.41 -20.50
C ARG A 15 -105.09 38.65 -21.19
N LYS A 16 -105.36 37.41 -20.79
CA LYS A 16 -106.43 36.59 -21.39
C LYS A 16 -107.29 35.90 -20.31
N GLY A 17 -108.59 36.23 -20.28
CA GLY A 17 -109.63 35.51 -19.52
C GLY A 17 -109.83 35.93 -18.07
N SER A 18 -110.99 35.57 -17.49
CA SER A 18 -111.41 35.97 -16.13
C SER A 18 -110.72 35.21 -14.98
N ARG A 19 -109.66 34.44 -15.27
CA ARG A 19 -108.83 33.68 -14.32
C ARG A 19 -107.33 33.93 -14.57
N ALA A 20 -106.97 35.16 -14.87
CA ALA A 20 -105.57 35.55 -15.07
C ALA A 20 -104.85 35.71 -13.72
N TYR A 21 -103.54 35.46 -13.72
CA TYR A 21 -102.68 35.77 -12.58
C TYR A 21 -102.69 37.27 -12.27
N VAL A 22 -102.51 37.60 -10.99
CA VAL A 22 -102.44 39.00 -10.54
C VAL A 22 -101.11 39.58 -11.00
N ALA A 23 -101.14 40.61 -11.86
CA ALA A 23 -99.94 41.22 -12.44
C ALA A 23 -98.88 41.57 -11.39
N ARG A 24 -99.28 42.15 -10.25
CA ARG A 24 -98.35 42.53 -9.16
C ARG A 24 -97.63 41.34 -8.52
N GLU A 25 -98.28 40.18 -8.44
CA GLU A 25 -97.71 38.98 -7.85
C GLU A 25 -96.73 38.31 -8.83
N VAL A 26 -97.07 38.33 -10.12
CA VAL A 26 -96.16 37.89 -11.20
C VAL A 26 -94.93 38.80 -11.28
N ASP A 27 -95.11 40.12 -11.21
CA ASP A 27 -93.99 41.08 -11.24
C ASP A 27 -93.04 40.86 -10.05
N SER A 28 -93.57 40.70 -8.83
CA SER A 28 -92.74 40.40 -7.64
C SER A 28 -91.99 39.08 -7.77
N PHE A 29 -92.62 38.05 -8.33
CA PHE A 29 -91.96 36.77 -8.56
C PHE A 29 -90.89 36.86 -9.65
N LEU A 30 -91.12 37.64 -10.71
CA LEU A 30 -90.12 37.88 -11.75
C LEU A 30 -88.93 38.70 -11.23
N ASP A 31 -89.14 39.64 -10.31
CA ASP A 31 -88.06 40.37 -9.65
C ASP A 31 -87.17 39.42 -8.83
N ASP A 32 -87.77 38.51 -8.05
CA ASP A 32 -87.04 37.49 -7.29
C ASP A 32 -86.29 36.53 -8.22
N VAL A 33 -86.95 36.02 -9.27
CA VAL A 33 -86.33 35.15 -10.28
C VAL A 33 -85.20 35.89 -11.00
N ASN A 34 -85.33 37.18 -11.28
CA ASN A 34 -84.29 37.98 -11.91
C ASN A 34 -83.04 38.06 -11.03
N ASN A 35 -83.24 38.34 -9.74
CA ASN A 35 -82.17 38.46 -8.77
C ASN A 35 -81.43 37.12 -8.57
N ASP A 36 -82.18 36.02 -8.47
CA ASP A 36 -81.61 34.68 -8.40
C ASP A 36 -80.85 34.32 -9.68
N TYR A 37 -81.37 34.68 -10.86
CA TYR A 37 -80.70 34.43 -12.14
C TYR A 37 -79.41 35.24 -12.28
N ARG A 38 -79.39 36.50 -11.81
CA ARG A 38 -78.18 37.33 -11.75
C ARG A 38 -77.13 36.74 -10.81
N THR A 39 -77.56 36.28 -9.64
CA THR A 39 -76.69 35.63 -8.66
C THR A 39 -76.10 34.34 -9.23
N LEU A 40 -76.93 33.50 -9.87
CA LEU A 40 -76.49 32.27 -10.53
C LEU A 40 -75.51 32.54 -11.67
N LEU A 41 -75.71 33.60 -12.44
CA LEU A 41 -74.78 33.99 -13.51
C LEU A 41 -73.42 34.44 -12.94
N ALA A 42 -73.44 35.26 -11.88
CA ALA A 42 -72.22 35.69 -11.21
C ALA A 42 -71.45 34.52 -10.57
N ASP A 43 -72.17 33.57 -9.94
CA ASP A 43 -71.58 32.36 -9.40
C ASP A 43 -71.05 31.45 -10.51
N TYR A 44 -71.74 31.33 -11.64
CA TYR A 44 -71.26 30.60 -12.80
C TYR A 44 -69.95 31.19 -13.35
N ASP A 45 -69.88 32.51 -13.51
CA ASP A 45 -68.67 33.18 -14.00
C ASP A 45 -67.50 33.01 -13.02
N LYS A 46 -67.77 33.11 -11.71
CA LYS A 46 -66.77 32.87 -10.66
C LYS A 46 -66.27 31.43 -10.71
N LEU A 47 -67.19 30.45 -10.76
CA LEU A 47 -66.83 29.03 -10.79
C LEU A 47 -66.09 28.68 -12.09
N GLN A 48 -66.45 29.31 -13.20
CA GLN A 48 -65.74 29.16 -14.47
C GLN A 48 -64.32 29.75 -14.39
N GLN A 49 -64.14 30.89 -13.73
CA GLN A 49 -62.82 31.49 -13.50
C GLN A 49 -61.96 30.59 -12.60
N GLU A 50 -62.51 30.09 -11.49
CA GLU A 50 -61.82 29.15 -10.61
C GLU A 50 -61.44 27.86 -11.34
N ASN A 51 -62.34 27.31 -12.15
CA ASN A 51 -62.07 26.12 -12.95
C ASN A 51 -60.92 26.36 -13.96
N ARG A 52 -60.92 27.51 -14.65
CA ARG A 52 -59.81 27.90 -15.54
C ARG A 52 -58.49 28.07 -14.78
N GLN A 53 -58.51 28.60 -13.56
CA GLN A 53 -57.32 28.75 -12.74
C GLN A 53 -56.77 27.39 -12.29
N GLN A 54 -57.64 26.49 -11.84
CA GLN A 54 -57.27 25.13 -11.47
C GLN A 54 -56.72 24.35 -12.66
N GLN A 55 -57.34 24.48 -13.85
CA GLN A 55 -56.86 23.86 -15.08
C GLN A 55 -55.42 24.30 -15.41
N LYS A 56 -55.13 25.60 -15.31
CA LYS A 56 -53.77 26.13 -15.51
C LYS A 56 -52.77 25.60 -14.49
N GLN A 57 -53.18 25.48 -13.23
CA GLN A 57 -52.32 24.93 -12.18
C GLN A 57 -52.01 23.45 -12.44
N ILE A 58 -52.99 22.69 -12.92
CA ILE A 58 -52.78 21.29 -13.32
C ILE A 58 -51.80 21.21 -14.49
N GLU A 59 -51.98 22.02 -15.54
CA GLU A 59 -51.05 22.07 -16.69
C GLU A 59 -49.62 22.42 -16.26
N GLU A 60 -49.44 23.37 -15.35
CA GLU A 60 -48.12 23.73 -14.81
C GLU A 60 -47.51 22.56 -14.01
N LEU A 61 -48.28 21.92 -13.15
CA LEU A 61 -47.83 20.77 -12.37
C LEU A 61 -47.50 19.57 -13.27
N GLU A 62 -48.26 19.33 -14.33
CA GLU A 62 -47.97 18.31 -15.32
C GLU A 62 -46.67 18.62 -16.07
N GLY A 63 -46.45 19.88 -16.46
CA GLY A 63 -45.20 20.33 -17.07
C GLY A 63 -43.99 20.14 -16.14
N GLN A 64 -44.13 20.51 -14.86
CA GLN A 64 -43.09 20.27 -13.85
C GLN A 64 -42.83 18.78 -13.64
N ARG A 65 -43.89 17.95 -13.60
CA ARG A 65 -43.75 16.49 -13.48
C ARG A 65 -42.97 15.90 -14.65
N GLU A 66 -43.25 16.36 -15.86
CA GLU A 66 -42.55 15.90 -17.05
C GLU A 66 -41.07 16.31 -17.03
N GLN A 67 -40.77 17.55 -16.66
CA GLN A 67 -39.38 18.01 -16.50
C GLN A 67 -38.62 17.22 -15.44
N VAL A 68 -39.26 16.90 -14.31
CA VAL A 68 -38.65 16.07 -13.26
C VAL A 68 -38.41 14.65 -13.78
N ASN A 69 -39.35 14.08 -14.53
CA ASN A 69 -39.18 12.77 -15.14
C ASN A 69 -38.03 12.74 -16.15
N GLU A 70 -37.94 13.75 -17.02
CA GLU A 70 -36.82 13.91 -17.96
C GLU A 70 -35.49 14.03 -17.21
N SER A 71 -35.45 14.81 -16.12
CA SER A 71 -34.26 14.98 -15.29
C SER A 71 -33.83 13.67 -14.63
N ILE A 72 -34.78 12.86 -14.14
CA ILE A 72 -34.51 11.54 -13.56
C ILE A 72 -33.95 10.61 -14.64
N MET A 73 -34.56 10.58 -15.83
CA MET A 73 -34.09 9.75 -16.94
C MET A 73 -32.69 10.16 -17.39
N PHE A 74 -32.42 11.47 -17.47
CA PHE A 74 -31.09 12.00 -17.75
C PHE A 74 -30.09 11.56 -16.68
N ALA A 75 -30.41 11.74 -15.40
CA ALA A 75 -29.54 11.34 -14.29
C ALA A 75 -29.25 9.83 -14.29
N GLN A 76 -30.27 8.99 -14.54
CA GLN A 76 -30.09 7.54 -14.69
C GLN A 76 -29.20 7.19 -15.89
N SER A 77 -29.40 7.85 -17.03
CA SER A 77 -28.56 7.65 -18.22
C SER A 77 -27.11 8.09 -17.97
N ALA A 78 -26.91 9.20 -17.27
CA ALA A 78 -25.59 9.72 -16.90
C ALA A 78 -24.90 8.79 -15.90
N ALA A 79 -25.61 8.29 -14.89
CA ALA A 79 -25.11 7.31 -13.93
C ALA A 79 -24.71 6.00 -14.62
N SER A 80 -25.52 5.52 -15.57
CA SER A 80 -25.22 4.32 -16.36
C SER A 80 -23.99 4.51 -17.26
N ARG A 81 -23.87 5.66 -17.93
CA ARG A 81 -22.68 6.02 -18.73
C ARG A 81 -21.43 6.10 -17.85
N LEU A 82 -21.49 6.82 -16.74
CA LEU A 82 -20.39 6.93 -15.78
C LEU A 82 -19.97 5.55 -15.25
N ARG A 83 -20.93 4.69 -14.91
CA ARG A 83 -20.65 3.32 -14.48
C ARG A 83 -19.92 2.52 -15.57
N SER A 84 -20.41 2.57 -16.81
CA SER A 84 -19.75 1.88 -17.93
C SER A 84 -18.34 2.42 -18.17
N GLU A 85 -18.15 3.73 -18.17
CA GLU A 85 -16.85 4.38 -18.38
C GLU A 85 -15.87 4.01 -17.26
N THR A 86 -16.30 4.11 -16.00
CA THR A 86 -15.48 3.73 -14.84
C THR A 86 -15.14 2.24 -14.84
N GLU A 87 -16.07 1.33 -15.18
CA GLU A 87 -15.78 -0.09 -15.32
C GLU A 87 -14.72 -0.35 -16.40
N THR A 88 -14.81 0.33 -17.55
CA THR A 88 -13.80 0.21 -18.62
C THR A 88 -12.45 0.80 -18.22
N GLU A 89 -12.44 1.94 -17.54
CA GLU A 89 -11.22 2.62 -17.11
C GLU A 89 -10.52 1.83 -16.02
N VAL A 90 -11.26 1.32 -15.02
CA VAL A 90 -10.72 0.45 -13.97
C VAL A 90 -10.11 -0.81 -14.58
N LYS A 91 -10.78 -1.43 -15.57
CA LYS A 91 -10.22 -2.60 -16.25
C LYS A 91 -8.95 -2.25 -17.02
N SER A 92 -8.95 -1.14 -17.76
CA SER A 92 -7.77 -0.64 -18.47
C SER A 92 -6.61 -0.39 -17.50
N GLN A 93 -6.85 0.33 -16.41
CA GLN A 93 -5.87 0.65 -15.39
C GLN A 93 -5.34 -0.62 -14.70
N LEU A 94 -6.21 -1.60 -14.40
CA LEU A 94 -5.80 -2.88 -13.83
C LEU A 94 -4.88 -3.64 -14.80
N THR A 95 -5.24 -3.72 -16.08
CA THR A 95 -4.39 -4.39 -17.09
C THR A 95 -3.07 -3.66 -17.29
N HIS A 96 -3.08 -2.33 -17.23
CA HIS A 96 -1.88 -1.52 -17.33
C HIS A 96 -0.95 -1.73 -16.12
N ALA A 97 -1.50 -1.71 -14.90
CA ALA A 97 -0.77 -1.96 -13.67
C ALA A 97 -0.20 -3.39 -13.65
N GLN A 98 -0.97 -4.39 -14.10
CA GLN A 98 -0.49 -5.77 -14.22
C GLN A 98 0.66 -5.88 -15.22
N SER A 99 0.54 -5.24 -16.38
CA SER A 99 1.60 -5.22 -17.40
C SER A 99 2.88 -4.56 -16.88
N GLN A 100 2.74 -3.39 -16.22
CA GLN A 100 3.87 -2.70 -15.61
C GLN A 100 4.53 -3.54 -14.50
N ALA A 101 3.73 -4.15 -13.62
CA ALA A 101 4.25 -5.02 -12.57
C ALA A 101 5.01 -6.22 -13.17
N GLN A 102 4.46 -6.84 -14.22
CA GLN A 102 5.11 -7.93 -14.91
C GLN A 102 6.44 -7.48 -15.55
N GLN A 103 6.45 -6.32 -16.21
CA GLN A 103 7.67 -5.75 -16.78
C GLN A 103 8.73 -5.49 -15.71
N ILE A 104 8.35 -4.91 -14.56
CA ILE A 104 9.28 -4.67 -13.44
C ILE A 104 9.86 -6.00 -12.92
N VAL A 105 9.03 -7.02 -12.77
CA VAL A 105 9.47 -8.35 -12.32
C VAL A 105 10.42 -8.99 -13.32
N ASP A 106 10.12 -8.90 -14.62
CA ASP A 106 10.95 -9.48 -15.67
C ASP A 106 12.29 -8.74 -15.80
N GLU A 107 12.28 -7.40 -15.71
CA GLU A 107 13.51 -6.61 -15.66
C GLU A 107 14.36 -6.91 -14.42
N ALA A 108 13.72 -7.08 -13.24
CA ALA A 108 14.41 -7.45 -12.02
C ALA A 108 15.02 -8.85 -12.10
N ARG A 109 14.27 -9.82 -12.67
CA ARG A 109 14.77 -11.17 -12.93
C ARG A 109 15.95 -11.17 -13.89
N GLN A 110 15.86 -10.44 -15.00
CA GLN A 110 16.94 -10.34 -15.97
C GLN A 110 18.20 -9.72 -15.35
N LYS A 111 18.05 -8.68 -14.53
CA LYS A 111 19.18 -8.07 -13.80
C LYS A 111 19.79 -9.05 -12.80
N ALA A 112 18.97 -9.76 -12.02
CA ALA A 112 19.43 -10.76 -11.06
C ALA A 112 20.15 -11.92 -11.76
N GLU A 113 19.63 -12.41 -12.89
CA GLU A 113 20.28 -13.45 -13.70
C GLU A 113 21.63 -12.96 -14.24
N ALA A 114 21.69 -11.76 -14.81
CA ALA A 114 22.93 -11.17 -15.31
C ALA A 114 23.99 -10.99 -14.20
N GLU A 115 23.57 -10.52 -13.02
CA GLU A 115 24.45 -10.38 -11.86
C GLU A 115 24.92 -11.74 -11.34
N SER A 116 24.04 -12.73 -11.25
CA SER A 116 24.39 -14.09 -10.85
C SER A 116 25.40 -14.73 -11.81
N ALA A 117 25.23 -14.53 -13.12
CA ALA A 117 26.16 -15.00 -14.13
C ALA A 117 27.53 -14.32 -14.00
N ARG A 118 27.54 -13.01 -13.74
CA ARG A 118 28.78 -12.26 -13.47
C ARG A 118 29.51 -12.79 -12.23
N LEU A 119 28.79 -12.98 -11.11
CA LEU A 119 29.38 -13.51 -9.88
C LEU A 119 29.88 -14.95 -10.05
N ALA A 120 29.16 -15.77 -10.83
CA ALA A 120 29.60 -17.13 -11.15
C ALA A 120 30.92 -17.10 -11.94
N GLN A 121 31.04 -16.22 -12.94
CA GLN A 121 32.27 -16.05 -13.71
C GLN A 121 33.43 -15.57 -12.82
N GLU A 122 33.19 -14.56 -11.97
CA GLU A 122 34.20 -14.06 -11.04
C GLU A 122 34.69 -15.14 -10.07
N ASN A 123 33.79 -16.01 -9.59
CA ASN A 123 34.18 -17.17 -8.77
C ASN A 123 35.09 -18.14 -9.54
N VAL A 124 34.78 -18.43 -10.81
CA VAL A 124 35.63 -19.29 -11.64
C VAL A 124 37.01 -18.65 -11.82
N ASP A 125 37.07 -17.36 -12.12
CA ASP A 125 38.32 -16.62 -12.30
C ASP A 125 39.16 -16.62 -11.01
N LEU A 126 38.52 -16.41 -9.84
CA LEU A 126 39.18 -16.47 -8.53
C LEU A 126 39.72 -17.87 -8.21
N ILE A 127 38.99 -18.92 -8.55
CA ILE A 127 39.45 -20.31 -8.38
C ILE A 127 40.70 -20.56 -9.25
N ASP A 128 40.71 -20.06 -10.48
CA ASP A 128 41.86 -20.18 -11.39
C ASP A 128 43.07 -19.41 -10.87
N GLU A 129 42.89 -18.18 -10.37
CA GLU A 129 43.96 -17.42 -9.72
C GLU A 129 44.51 -18.14 -8.49
N GLN A 130 43.63 -18.72 -7.68
CA GLN A 130 44.01 -19.48 -6.50
C GLN A 130 44.83 -20.72 -6.85
N ASN A 131 44.43 -21.46 -7.88
CA ASN A 131 45.17 -22.60 -8.41
C ASN A 131 46.55 -22.19 -8.94
N ARG A 132 46.64 -21.07 -9.67
CA ARG A 132 47.93 -20.51 -10.14
C ARG A 132 48.83 -20.12 -8.99
N LEU A 133 48.29 -19.49 -7.95
CA LEU A 133 49.07 -19.11 -6.77
C LEU A 133 49.59 -20.35 -6.05
N ARG A 134 48.76 -21.38 -5.85
CA ARG A 134 49.19 -22.68 -5.29
C ARG A 134 50.33 -23.29 -6.08
N GLN A 135 50.23 -23.34 -7.41
CA GLN A 135 51.30 -23.84 -8.28
C GLN A 135 52.61 -23.04 -8.13
N ARG A 136 52.53 -21.71 -8.00
CA ARG A 136 53.71 -20.86 -7.75
C ARG A 136 54.34 -21.12 -6.39
N VAL A 137 53.52 -21.32 -5.35
CA VAL A 137 54.01 -21.66 -4.01
C VAL A 137 54.66 -23.05 -4.01
N ASP A 138 54.04 -24.02 -4.69
CA ASP A 138 54.58 -25.37 -4.80
C ASP A 138 55.90 -25.40 -5.58
N SER A 139 56.01 -24.67 -6.68
CA SER A 139 57.26 -24.57 -7.45
C SER A 139 58.35 -23.82 -6.70
N PHE A 140 58.00 -22.75 -5.95
CA PHE A 140 58.91 -22.06 -5.05
C PHE A 140 59.40 -22.97 -3.93
N ARG A 141 58.51 -23.78 -3.33
CA ARG A 141 58.90 -24.75 -2.32
C ARG A 141 59.86 -25.79 -2.89
N GLN A 142 59.58 -26.33 -4.08
CA GLN A 142 60.45 -27.30 -4.74
C GLN A 142 61.82 -26.72 -5.07
N SER A 143 61.88 -25.48 -5.59
CA SER A 143 63.16 -24.82 -5.88
C SER A 143 63.96 -24.50 -4.61
N PHE A 144 63.28 -24.12 -3.52
CA PHE A 144 63.93 -23.90 -2.23
C PHE A 144 64.48 -25.21 -1.65
N THR A 145 63.71 -26.30 -1.69
CA THR A 145 64.20 -27.62 -1.28
C THR A 145 65.40 -28.05 -2.12
N ALA A 146 65.34 -27.89 -3.44
CA ALA A 146 66.45 -28.21 -4.34
C ALA A 146 67.71 -27.39 -4.03
N LEU A 147 67.56 -26.10 -3.70
CA LEU A 147 68.68 -25.26 -3.27
C LEU A 147 69.30 -25.76 -1.96
N ILE A 148 68.47 -26.13 -0.97
CA ILE A 148 68.94 -26.69 0.30
C ILE A 148 69.63 -28.03 0.07
N ASP A 149 69.07 -28.90 -0.78
CA ASP A 149 69.68 -30.18 -1.14
C ASP A 149 71.03 -29.98 -1.84
N GLN A 150 71.14 -28.98 -2.72
CA GLN A 150 72.41 -28.62 -3.36
C GLN A 150 73.44 -28.12 -2.33
N GLN A 151 73.04 -27.25 -1.38
CA GLN A 151 73.93 -26.79 -0.31
C GLN A 151 74.34 -27.94 0.62
N LYS A 152 73.43 -28.88 0.89
CA LYS A 152 73.70 -30.08 1.66
C LYS A 152 74.68 -31.01 0.95
N GLU A 153 74.53 -31.18 -0.37
CA GLU A 153 75.45 -31.97 -1.19
C GLU A 153 76.86 -31.35 -1.19
N LEU A 154 76.98 -30.02 -1.29
CA LEU A 154 78.27 -29.34 -1.17
C LEU A 154 78.94 -29.58 0.19
N LEU A 155 78.17 -29.59 1.28
CA LEU A 155 78.68 -29.94 2.61
C LEU A 155 79.04 -31.44 2.73
N ALA A 156 78.31 -32.32 2.04
CA ALA A 156 78.51 -33.76 2.06
C ALA A 156 79.65 -34.22 1.14
N GLN A 157 80.00 -33.46 0.11
CA GLN A 157 81.14 -33.71 -0.79
C GLN A 157 82.51 -33.57 -0.11
N ASP A 158 82.54 -33.50 1.22
CA ASP A 158 83.77 -33.54 2.02
C ASP A 158 84.77 -32.42 1.64
N GLU A 159 84.38 -31.37 0.93
CA GLU A 159 85.26 -30.22 0.68
C GLU A 159 85.63 -29.51 2.00
N LEU A 160 84.72 -29.55 2.97
CA LEU A 160 84.93 -28.97 4.29
C LEU A 160 85.77 -29.87 5.20
N SER A 161 85.64 -31.20 5.09
CA SER A 161 86.49 -32.15 5.81
C SER A 161 87.88 -32.27 5.17
N GLN A 162 88.00 -32.21 3.84
CA GLN A 162 89.27 -32.04 3.14
C GLN A 162 89.93 -30.70 3.49
N ALA A 163 89.18 -29.61 3.61
CA ALA A 163 89.74 -28.34 4.11
C ALA A 163 90.17 -28.42 5.58
N VAL A 164 89.44 -29.16 6.43
CA VAL A 164 89.81 -29.46 7.83
C VAL A 164 91.02 -30.40 7.92
N GLU A 165 91.21 -31.29 6.94
CA GLU A 165 92.36 -32.19 6.86
C GLU A 165 93.60 -31.50 6.26
N LEU A 166 93.39 -30.50 5.39
CA LEU A 166 94.44 -29.62 4.83
C LEU A 166 94.81 -28.44 5.73
N LEU A 167 94.04 -28.19 6.79
CA LEU A 167 94.48 -27.33 7.88
C LEU A 167 95.71 -28.00 8.50
N PRO A 168 96.90 -27.36 8.46
CA PRO A 168 98.02 -27.90 9.20
C PRO A 168 97.55 -28.00 10.64
N ALA A 169 97.63 -29.19 11.23
CA ALA A 169 97.56 -29.35 12.66
C ALA A 169 98.75 -28.58 13.25
N SER A 170 98.63 -27.26 13.35
CA SER A 170 99.56 -26.45 14.10
C SER A 170 99.47 -26.96 15.52
N ASP A 171 100.62 -27.24 16.12
CA ASP A 171 100.74 -27.69 17.51
C ASP A 171 99.92 -26.82 18.50
N PHE A 172 99.62 -25.58 18.10
CA PHE A 172 98.71 -24.67 18.79
C PHE A 172 97.31 -25.27 19.05
N SER A 173 96.72 -26.01 18.11
CA SER A 173 95.39 -26.60 18.26
C SER A 173 95.38 -27.74 19.28
N GLN A 174 96.45 -28.55 19.34
CA GLN A 174 96.59 -29.62 20.34
C GLN A 174 96.82 -29.05 21.75
N GLN A 175 97.46 -27.88 21.85
CA GLN A 175 97.68 -27.20 23.13
C GLN A 175 96.39 -26.57 23.69
N VAL A 176 95.52 -26.01 22.83
CA VAL A 176 94.21 -25.47 23.25
C VAL A 176 93.18 -26.58 23.53
N LEU A 177 93.26 -27.71 22.81
CA LEU A 177 92.44 -28.91 23.07
C LEU A 177 92.80 -29.62 24.40
N SER A 178 94.07 -29.59 24.80
CA SER A 178 94.51 -30.12 26.10
C SER A 178 94.18 -29.17 27.27
N GLU A 179 94.19 -27.85 27.06
CA GLU A 179 93.68 -26.88 28.05
C GLU A 179 92.16 -26.98 28.26
N SER A 180 91.38 -27.27 27.22
CA SER A 180 89.92 -27.38 27.31
C SER A 180 89.40 -28.69 27.91
N SER A 181 90.24 -29.73 28.05
CA SER A 181 89.90 -30.93 28.83
C SER A 181 89.78 -30.66 30.35
N SER A 182 90.15 -29.46 30.82
CA SER A 182 90.00 -29.05 32.22
C SER A 182 88.61 -28.53 32.60
N TYR A 183 87.67 -28.39 31.65
CA TYR A 183 86.28 -28.02 31.94
C TYR A 183 85.30 -29.13 31.55
N SER A 184 85.35 -30.22 32.31
CA SER A 184 84.24 -31.17 32.42
C SER A 184 83.71 -31.20 33.86
N HIS A 185 82.98 -30.15 34.21
CA HIS A 185 82.00 -30.06 35.31
C HIS A 185 81.32 -28.70 35.08
N VAL A 186 80.01 -28.58 34.82
CA VAL A 186 78.92 -28.86 35.76
C VAL A 186 77.58 -29.01 35.01
N SER A 187 76.85 -30.05 35.40
CA SER A 187 75.40 -30.32 35.40
C SER A 187 74.55 -30.19 34.13
N ALA A 188 74.20 -31.39 33.64
CA ALA A 188 72.87 -31.67 33.12
C ALA A 188 71.85 -31.74 34.27
N GLU A 189 70.68 -31.12 34.08
CA GLU A 189 69.44 -31.44 34.79
C GLU A 189 68.24 -31.41 33.82
N PRO A 190 67.14 -32.11 34.15
CA PRO A 190 66.39 -32.93 33.21
C PRO A 190 65.19 -32.24 32.57
N VAL A 191 64.70 -32.84 31.49
CA VAL A 191 63.44 -32.51 30.82
C VAL A 191 62.29 -33.34 31.40
N GLY A 192 61.20 -32.66 31.78
CA GLY A 192 59.81 -33.16 31.80
C GLY A 192 59.03 -32.95 33.11
N PRO A 193 57.68 -32.84 33.12
CA PRO A 193 56.74 -33.10 32.02
C PRO A 193 55.71 -31.96 31.74
N ALA A 194 54.89 -32.20 30.71
CA ALA A 194 53.74 -31.41 30.29
C ALA A 194 52.64 -31.30 31.37
N GLY A 195 51.84 -30.23 31.31
CA GLY A 195 50.50 -30.18 31.88
C GLY A 195 50.05 -28.83 32.44
N GLU A 196 49.09 -28.22 31.75
CA GLU A 196 47.97 -27.45 32.32
C GLU A 196 48.12 -25.94 32.68
N GLN A 197 47.51 -25.14 31.79
CA GLN A 197 46.70 -23.94 32.03
C GLN A 197 47.36 -22.71 32.69
N ALA A 198 47.91 -21.83 31.86
CA ALA A 198 48.05 -20.42 32.18
C ALA A 198 46.78 -19.66 31.72
N SER A 199 45.95 -19.26 32.67
CA SER A 199 44.87 -18.29 32.48
C SER A 199 45.45 -16.93 32.09
N LEU A 200 45.01 -16.37 30.96
CA LEU A 200 45.34 -15.02 30.52
C LEU A 200 44.74 -13.96 31.46
N PRO A 201 45.44 -12.84 31.73
CA PRO A 201 44.89 -11.73 32.48
C PRO A 201 43.75 -11.08 31.70
N THR A 202 42.55 -11.08 32.28
CA THR A 202 41.37 -10.39 31.76
C THR A 202 41.38 -8.95 32.28
N ASP A 203 42.02 -8.03 31.56
CA ASP A 203 41.65 -6.60 31.65
C ASP A 203 42.14 -5.84 30.42
N LEU A 204 41.29 -5.78 29.39
CA LEU A 204 41.39 -4.84 28.28
C LEU A 204 39.98 -4.28 28.07
N LYS A 205 39.75 -3.10 28.63
CA LYS A 205 38.65 -2.23 28.24
C LYS A 205 38.85 -1.81 26.78
N GLU A 206 37.73 -1.79 26.06
CA GLU A 206 37.50 -1.21 24.72
C GLU A 206 38.00 -2.02 23.51
N VAL A 207 37.03 -2.64 22.82
CA VAL A 207 37.17 -3.18 21.46
C VAL A 207 36.65 -2.12 20.48
N PRO A 208 37.39 -1.77 19.41
CA PRO A 208 36.92 -0.82 18.38
C PRO A 208 35.73 -1.39 17.58
N GLY A 209 34.76 -0.52 17.27
CA GLY A 209 33.45 -0.86 16.71
C GLY A 209 33.38 -1.30 15.24
N PHE A 210 34.18 -2.28 14.80
CA PHE A 210 34.13 -2.80 13.43
C PHE A 210 33.53 -4.22 13.30
N ALA A 211 33.13 -4.87 14.40
CA ALA A 211 32.58 -6.24 14.36
C ALA A 211 31.08 -6.32 14.70
N LYS A 212 30.26 -5.41 14.16
CA LYS A 212 28.79 -5.53 14.21
C LYS A 212 28.28 -5.75 12.79
N GLY A 213 28.03 -7.01 12.43
CA GLY A 213 27.37 -7.38 11.18
C GLY A 213 25.91 -6.95 11.17
N PRO A 214 25.28 -6.73 10.01
CA PRO A 214 23.97 -6.10 9.89
C PRO A 214 22.85 -7.15 9.79
N ILE A 215 22.65 -7.99 10.79
CA ILE A 215 21.35 -8.65 11.00
C ILE A 215 21.22 -8.83 12.53
N GLU A 216 20.05 -8.50 13.07
CA GLU A 216 19.60 -8.72 14.48
C GLU A 216 20.01 -7.64 15.50
N ALA A 217 19.23 -6.54 15.59
CA ALA A 217 18.98 -5.81 16.86
C ALA A 217 18.01 -4.61 16.78
N GLU A 218 17.38 -4.27 15.64
CA GLU A 218 16.51 -3.07 15.56
C GLU A 218 15.01 -3.33 15.34
N VAL A 219 14.55 -4.58 15.24
CA VAL A 219 13.14 -4.87 14.87
C VAL A 219 12.21 -5.08 16.09
N GLU A 220 12.73 -5.19 17.31
CA GLU A 220 11.89 -5.52 18.48
C GLU A 220 11.46 -4.31 19.34
N SER A 221 12.03 -3.12 19.16
CA SER A 221 11.64 -1.93 19.94
C SER A 221 10.59 -1.05 19.27
N GLU A 222 10.54 -0.97 17.94
CA GLU A 222 9.56 -0.09 17.25
C GLU A 222 8.17 -0.74 17.10
N VAL A 223 8.09 -2.07 16.96
CA VAL A 223 6.81 -2.78 16.74
C VAL A 223 5.94 -2.80 18.01
N VAL A 224 6.52 -2.58 19.20
CA VAL A 224 5.78 -2.58 20.48
C VAL A 224 5.18 -1.20 20.80
N GLU A 225 5.82 -0.11 20.37
CA GLU A 225 5.28 1.25 20.59
C GLU A 225 4.16 1.63 19.59
N GLU A 226 4.22 1.13 18.34
CA GLU A 226 3.22 1.45 17.32
C GLU A 226 1.89 0.70 17.53
N LYS A 227 1.96 -0.55 18.05
CA LYS A 227 0.78 -1.37 18.33
C LYS A 227 0.01 -0.90 19.57
N ALA A 228 0.68 -0.26 20.53
CA ALA A 228 0.05 0.32 21.71
C ALA A 228 -0.66 1.66 21.44
N LYS A 229 -0.26 2.38 20.37
CA LYS A 229 -0.95 3.60 19.93
C LYS A 229 -2.19 3.31 19.08
N GLN A 230 -2.16 2.28 18.22
CA GLN A 230 -3.32 1.91 17.41
C GLN A 230 -4.49 1.32 18.22
N GLU A 231 -4.22 0.56 19.29
CA GLU A 231 -5.29 0.03 20.17
C GLU A 231 -5.95 1.09 21.08
N ALA A 232 -5.35 2.29 21.19
CA ALA A 232 -5.90 3.40 21.96
C ALA A 232 -6.80 4.32 21.10
N GLU A 233 -6.49 4.51 19.81
CA GLU A 233 -7.34 5.30 18.90
C GLU A 233 -8.62 4.55 18.47
N ASP A 234 -8.56 3.22 18.27
CA ASP A 234 -9.74 2.43 17.85
C ASP A 234 -10.82 2.23 18.94
N LYS A 235 -10.59 2.67 20.18
CA LYS A 235 -11.56 2.55 21.29
C LYS A 235 -12.36 3.83 21.58
N GLU A 236 -12.00 4.96 20.99
CA GLU A 236 -12.73 6.22 21.20
C GLU A 236 -13.74 6.54 20.07
N GLU A 237 -13.68 5.88 18.91
CA GLU A 237 -14.58 6.12 17.77
C GLU A 237 -15.77 5.14 17.67
N ALA A 238 -15.85 4.15 18.57
CA ALA A 238 -16.88 3.10 18.56
C ALA A 238 -18.02 3.28 19.58
N ALA A 239 -18.29 4.51 20.03
CA ALA A 239 -19.42 4.84 20.90
C ALA A 239 -20.35 5.86 20.24
N ASP A 240 -21.24 5.36 19.37
CA ASP A 240 -22.67 5.73 19.25
C ASP A 240 -23.19 5.59 17.81
N PRO A 241 -23.81 4.44 17.43
CA PRO A 241 -24.76 4.46 16.33
C PRO A 241 -26.08 5.03 16.85
N THR A 242 -26.38 6.28 16.50
CA THR A 242 -27.73 6.84 16.62
C THR A 242 -28.65 6.05 15.68
N VAL A 243 -29.34 5.05 16.23
CA VAL A 243 -30.38 4.28 15.54
C VAL A 243 -31.62 5.17 15.45
N VAL A 244 -31.92 5.66 14.25
CA VAL A 244 -33.18 6.34 13.94
C VAL A 244 -34.28 5.27 13.88
N VAL A 245 -34.99 5.07 14.99
CA VAL A 245 -36.18 4.24 15.06
C VAL A 245 -37.36 5.02 14.46
N PHE A 246 -37.81 4.63 13.27
CA PHE A 246 -39.13 5.01 12.79
C PHE A 246 -40.17 4.37 13.72
N SER A 247 -41.04 5.18 14.31
CA SER A 247 -42.15 4.67 15.11
C SER A 247 -43.12 3.92 14.19
N ASP A 248 -43.14 2.60 14.29
CA ASP A 248 -44.17 1.76 13.68
C ASP A 248 -45.54 2.15 14.22
N ASN A 249 -46.38 2.61 13.31
CA ASN A 249 -47.74 3.01 13.54
C ASN A 249 -48.60 1.73 13.56
N ASN A 250 -48.85 1.16 14.74
CA ASN A 250 -49.88 0.14 14.89
C ASN A 250 -50.39 0.00 16.33
N GLN A 251 -51.69 -0.29 16.44
CA GLN A 251 -52.57 -0.35 17.61
C GLN A 251 -53.19 1.02 17.93
N GLU A 252 -54.52 1.19 17.92
CA GLU A 252 -55.46 0.35 18.65
C GLU A 252 -56.79 0.09 17.90
N ASN A 253 -57.23 -1.16 18.01
CA ASN A 253 -58.64 -1.54 17.99
C ASN A 253 -59.33 -0.92 19.22
N ASN A 254 -60.44 -0.22 19.01
CA ASN A 254 -61.66 -0.35 19.81
C ASN A 254 -62.87 0.13 19.01
#